data_AF-A0A9X9PV60-F1
#
_entry.id   AF-A0A9X9PV60-F1
#
_cell.length_a   1.000
_cell.length_b   1.000
_cell.length_c   1.000
_cell.angle_alpha   90.00
_cell.angle_beta   90.00
_cell.angle_gamma   90.00
#
_symmetry.space_group_name_H-M   'P 1'
#
loop_
_entity.id
_entity.type
_entity.pdbx_description
1 polymer ?
#
loop_
_entity_poly.entity_id
_entity_poly.type
_entity_poly.pdbx_seq_one_letter_code
_entity_poly.pdbx_strand_id
1 'polypeptide(L)' 'MRENVPENNRPATGYPLPPQIFNESQYRGDYDDFFEARENNAVYAFLGLTAPPGSKV' A
#
# COMPACT_ATOMS: atom_id res chain seq x y z
N MET A 1 13.73 -2.99 -1.00
CA MET A 1 12.39 -2.47 -0.70
C MET A 1 12.22 -1.00 -1.05
N ARG A 2 13.05 -0.07 -0.55
CA ARG A 2 12.90 1.38 -0.87
C ARG A 2 13.05 1.69 -2.36
N GLU A 3 13.94 0.97 -3.03
CA GLU A 3 14.17 1.04 -4.47
C GLU A 3 12.94 0.66 -5.31
N ASN A 4 11.99 -0.09 -4.71
CA ASN A 4 10.75 -0.50 -5.37
C ASN A 4 9.62 0.54 -5.24
N VAL A 5 9.83 1.64 -4.51
CA VAL A 5 8.87 2.76 -4.48
C VAL A 5 8.90 3.48 -5.83
N PRO A 6 7.76 3.62 -6.53
CA PRO A 6 7.66 4.34 -7.80
C PRO A 6 8.16 5.78 -7.70
N GLU A 7 8.74 6.32 -8.78
CA GLU A 7 9.31 7.67 -8.76
C GLU A 7 8.29 8.76 -8.45
N ASN A 8 7.06 8.62 -8.92
CA ASN A 8 5.93 9.51 -8.63
C ASN A 8 5.47 9.45 -7.16
N ASN A 9 5.85 8.40 -6.41
CA ASN A 9 5.56 8.25 -4.99
C ASN A 9 6.78 8.63 -4.11
N ARG A 10 7.85 9.18 -4.69
CA ARG A 10 9.02 9.66 -3.94
C ARG A 10 8.89 11.17 -3.65
N PRO A 11 9.32 11.64 -2.48
CA PRO A 11 9.34 13.07 -2.19
C PRO A 11 10.39 13.79 -3.05
N ALA A 12 10.21 15.09 -3.28
CA ALA A 12 11.16 15.92 -4.03
C ALA A 12 12.58 15.93 -3.43
N THR A 13 12.68 15.75 -2.11
CA THR A 13 13.94 15.63 -1.39
C THR A 13 13.82 14.56 -0.30
N GLY A 14 14.89 13.79 -0.08
CA GLY A 14 14.94 12.78 0.98
C GLY A 14 14.29 11.46 0.58
N TYR A 15 13.69 10.78 1.56
CA TYR A 15 13.09 9.45 1.38
C TYR A 15 11.61 9.47 1.78
N PRO A 16 10.77 8.62 1.15
CA PRO A 16 9.39 8.48 1.59
C PRO A 16 9.35 8.04 3.05
N LEU A 17 8.47 8.69 3.83
CA LEU A 17 8.34 8.41 5.26
C LEU A 17 7.57 7.09 5.46
N PRO A 18 7.92 6.29 6.47
CA PRO A 18 7.12 5.12 6.83
C PRO A 18 5.74 5.54 7.38
N PRO A 19 4.71 4.68 7.24
CA PRO A 19 4.77 3.35 6.62
C PRO A 19 4.80 3.41 5.08
N GLN A 20 5.54 2.48 4.48
CA GLN A 20 5.54 2.20 3.04
C GLN A 20 5.24 0.71 2.89
N ILE A 21 4.13 0.37 2.26
CA ILE A 21 3.57 -0.98 2.29
C ILE A 21 3.99 -1.72 1.03
N PHE A 22 4.50 -2.92 1.26
CA PHE A 22 4.94 -3.83 0.20
C PHE A 22 4.26 -5.18 0.40
N ASN A 23 3.87 -5.81 -0.72
CA ASN A 23 3.63 -7.23 -0.76
C ASN A 23 4.85 -7.87 -1.42
N GLU A 24 5.66 -8.56 -0.61
CA GLU A 24 7.01 -8.99 -0.98
C GLU A 24 7.87 -7.82 -1.49
N SER A 25 8.18 -7.79 -2.78
CA SER A 25 8.93 -6.71 -3.43
C SER A 25 8.03 -5.68 -4.13
N GLN A 26 6.74 -5.95 -4.29
CA GLN A 26 5.81 -5.05 -4.98
C GLN A 26 5.33 -3.94 -4.03
N TYR A 27 5.55 -2.68 -4.43
CA TYR A 27 4.98 -1.54 -3.73
C TYR A 27 3.46 -1.53 -3.86
N ARG A 28 2.76 -1.35 -2.74
CA ARG A 28 1.29 -1.32 -2.67
C ARG A 28 0.74 0.07 -2.41
N GLY A 29 1.47 0.89 -1.66
CA GLY A 29 1.10 2.26 -1.35
C GLY A 29 1.70 2.73 -0.02
N ASP A 30 1.40 3.95 0.36
CA ASP A 30 1.78 4.53 1.65
C ASP A 30 0.64 4.44 2.69
N TYR A 31 0.70 5.28 3.72
CA TYR A 31 -0.34 5.32 4.75
C TYR A 31 -1.69 5.80 4.21
N ASP A 32 -1.71 6.82 3.36
CA ASP A 32 -2.93 7.44 2.87
C ASP A 32 -3.66 6.47 1.94
N ASP A 33 -2.92 5.78 1.06
CA ASP A 33 -3.47 4.72 0.21
C ASP A 33 -4.10 3.58 1.03
N PHE A 34 -3.42 3.16 2.11
CA PHE A 34 -3.94 2.12 3.01
C PHE A 34 -5.18 2.59 3.76
N PHE A 35 -5.19 3.84 4.20
CA PHE A 35 -6.33 4.42 4.90
C PHE A 35 -7.55 4.49 3.98
N GLU A 36 -7.39 4.95 2.74
CA GLU A 36 -8.46 4.94 1.72
C GLU A 36 -8.97 3.51 1.47
N ALA A 37 -8.07 2.54 1.29
CA ALA A 37 -8.45 1.14 1.12
C ALA A 37 -9.22 0.59 2.33
N ARG A 38 -8.88 1.03 3.55
CA ARG A 38 -9.58 0.64 4.76
C ARG A 38 -10.99 1.20 4.82
N GLU A 39 -11.16 2.50 4.53
CA GLU A 39 -12.47 3.14 4.51
C GLU A 39 -13.39 2.52 3.46
N ASN A 40 -12.82 2.07 2.34
CA ASN A 40 -13.54 1.40 1.26
C ASN A 40 -13.68 -0.13 1.43
N ASN A 41 -13.35 -0.70 2.61
CA ASN A 41 -13.35 -2.15 2.86
C ASN A 41 -12.50 -2.98 1.86
N ALA A 42 -11.55 -2.36 1.17
CA ALA A 42 -10.75 -2.92 0.08
C ALA A 42 -9.30 -3.27 0.48
N VAL A 43 -8.99 -3.41 1.78
CA VAL A 43 -7.62 -3.63 2.28
C VAL A 43 -6.95 -4.85 1.66
N TYR A 44 -7.66 -5.97 1.48
CA TYR A 44 -7.07 -7.17 0.87
C TYR A 44 -6.67 -6.91 -0.59
N ALA A 45 -7.53 -6.26 -1.36
CA ALA A 45 -7.22 -5.88 -2.74
C ALA A 45 -6.04 -4.90 -2.79
N PHE A 46 -6.01 -3.91 -1.89
CA PHE A 46 -4.87 -3.00 -1.72
C PHE A 46 -3.58 -3.75 -1.44
N LEU A 47 -3.59 -4.74 -0.54
CA LEU A 47 -2.42 -5.56 -0.24
C LEU A 47 -2.06 -6.56 -1.35
N GLY A 48 -2.89 -6.70 -2.39
CA GLY A 48 -2.68 -7.69 -3.45
C GLY A 48 -2.95 -9.12 -2.97
N LEU A 49 -3.88 -9.27 -2.03
CA LEU A 49 -4.27 -10.55 -1.43
C LEU A 49 -5.73 -10.86 -1.77
N THR A 50 -6.04 -12.15 -1.82
CA THR A 50 -7.43 -12.60 -1.88
C THR A 50 -8.08 -12.45 -0.50
N ALA A 51 -9.23 -11.78 -0.44
CA ALA A 51 -9.99 -11.64 0.79
C ALA A 51 -10.44 -13.02 1.32
N PRO A 52 -10.25 -13.33 2.61
CA PRO A 52 -10.76 -14.57 3.21
C PRO A 52 -12.29 -14.68 3.10
N PRO A 53 -12.85 -15.89 3.02
CA PRO A 53 -14.30 -16.10 3.06
C PRO A 53 -14.94 -15.45 4.29
N GLY A 54 -16.07 -14.75 4.09
CA GLY A 54 -16.77 -14.03 5.15
C GLY A 54 -16.20 -12.64 5.45
N SER A 55 -15.16 -12.20 4.75
CA SER A 55 -14.71 -10.81 4.79
C SER A 55 -15.78 -9.89 4.21
N LYS A 56 -15.94 -8.72 4.83
CA LYS A 56 -16.80 -7.67 4.30
C LYS A 56 -16.21 -7.15 2.98
N VAL A 57 -17.01 -7.16 1.92
CA VAL A 57 -16.70 -6.52 0.64
C VAL A 57 -17.21 -5.08 0.66
#